data_AF-A0A6P9ATA5-F1
#
_entry.id   AF-A0A6P9ATA5-F1
#
_cell.length_a   1.000
_cell.length_b   1.000
_cell.length_c   1.000
_cell.angle_alpha   90.00
_cell.angle_beta   90.00
_cell.angle_gamma   90.00
#
_symmetry.space_group_name_H-M   'P 1'
#
loop_
_entity.id
_entity.type
_entity.pdbx_description
1 polymer ?
#
loop_
_entity_poly.entity_id
_entity_poly.type
_entity_poly.pdbx_seq_one_letter_code
_entity_poly.pdbx_strand_id
1 'polypeptide(L)'
;MELQMPILEMAPRGQSGITWQGVPQPNGLLSSSAEQQALRLAEAIRDGEEEIAQRCAIWLAERRVPVKVQLEPDAYPEHDIRLWVGVEDAQMVTTPIFLKVQPSMTMASLKDMV
;
A
#
# COMPACT_ATOMS: atom_id res chain seq x y z
N MET A 1 -40.06 20.92 22.95
CA MET A 1 -38.81 20.40 22.38
C MET A 1 -38.87 18.89 22.47
N GLU A 2 -39.36 18.25 21.40
CA GLU A 2 -39.21 16.81 21.16
C GLU A 2 -38.90 16.71 19.67
N LEU A 3 -37.63 16.41 19.34
CA LEU A 3 -37.22 16.23 17.96
C LEU A 3 -37.48 14.78 17.58
N GLN A 4 -38.54 14.62 16.80
CA GLN A 4 -38.89 13.44 16.01
C GLN A 4 -37.65 12.90 15.27
N MET A 5 -37.34 11.62 15.46
CA MET A 5 -36.31 10.92 14.67
C MET A 5 -36.96 10.29 13.43
N PRO A 6 -36.53 10.60 12.19
CA PRO A 6 -36.94 9.83 11.03
C PRO A 6 -35.91 8.75 10.69
N ILE A 7 -36.38 7.51 10.81
CA ILE A 7 -36.15 6.32 9.97
C ILE A 7 -34.88 6.35 9.10
N LEU A 8 -33.87 5.55 9.49
CA LEU A 8 -32.75 5.20 8.63
C LEU A 8 -33.25 4.21 7.56
N GLU A 9 -33.44 4.71 6.33
CA GLU A 9 -33.86 3.94 5.16
C GLU A 9 -32.84 2.84 4.84
N MET A 10 -33.24 1.59 5.01
CA MET A 10 -32.46 0.41 4.66
C MET A 10 -32.51 0.22 3.13
N ALA A 11 -31.39 0.48 2.45
CA ALA A 11 -31.25 0.17 1.02
C ALA A 11 -31.15 -1.36 0.78
N PRO A 12 -31.75 -1.87 -0.32
CA PRO A 12 -31.98 -3.30 -0.51
C PRO A 12 -30.70 -4.07 -0.84
N ARG A 13 -30.61 -5.30 -0.31
CA ARG A 13 -29.60 -6.29 -0.70
C ARG A 13 -29.88 -6.77 -2.12
N GLY A 14 -28.97 -6.47 -3.04
CA GLY A 14 -28.95 -6.95 -4.43
C GLY A 14 -27.53 -7.29 -4.87
N GLN A 15 -27.20 -8.57 -4.73
CA GLN A 15 -26.15 -9.41 -5.31
C GLN A 15 -25.08 -8.83 -6.28
N SER A 16 -23.84 -9.26 -5.99
CA SER A 16 -22.77 -9.70 -6.91
C SER A 16 -21.90 -8.65 -7.64
N GLY A 17 -20.60 -8.70 -7.36
CA GLY A 17 -19.55 -7.99 -8.13
C GLY A 17 -18.59 -7.21 -7.25
N ILE A 18 -17.67 -7.89 -6.55
CA ILE A 18 -16.58 -7.21 -5.83
C ILE A 18 -15.54 -6.78 -6.88
N THR A 19 -15.70 -5.58 -7.43
CA THR A 19 -14.59 -4.85 -8.06
C THR A 19 -14.20 -3.72 -7.11
N TRP A 20 -13.12 -3.90 -6.35
CA TRP A 20 -12.47 -2.79 -5.65
C TRP A 20 -11.70 -1.95 -6.68
N GLN A 21 -12.42 -1.24 -7.54
CA GLN A 21 -11.84 -0.21 -8.38
C GLN A 21 -12.60 1.09 -8.18
N GLY A 22 -11.87 2.09 -7.69
CA GLY A 22 -12.28 3.48 -7.71
C GLY A 22 -13.21 3.90 -6.58
N VAL A 23 -12.63 4.20 -5.42
CA VAL A 23 -13.13 5.35 -4.64
C VAL A 23 -12.23 6.54 -5.02
N PRO A 24 -12.62 7.41 -5.96
CA PRO A 24 -11.99 8.72 -6.08
C PRO A 24 -12.45 9.54 -4.86
N GLN A 25 -11.52 9.77 -3.95
CA GLN A 25 -11.70 10.68 -2.82
C GLN A 25 -11.92 12.12 -3.36
N PRO A 26 -12.90 12.88 -2.84
CA PRO A 26 -13.20 14.21 -3.33
C PRO A 26 -12.22 15.23 -2.74
N ASN A 27 -11.04 15.42 -3.35
CA ASN A 27 -10.32 16.69 -3.27
C ASN A 27 -9.14 16.75 -4.26
N GLY A 28 -9.34 17.35 -5.42
CA GLY A 28 -8.28 17.58 -6.42
C GLY A 28 -7.18 18.56 -5.99
N LEU A 29 -7.30 19.20 -4.81
CA LEU A 29 -6.27 20.09 -4.24
C LEU A 29 -5.39 19.43 -3.17
N LEU A 30 -5.79 18.30 -2.58
CA LEU A 30 -4.99 17.66 -1.52
C LEU A 30 -3.87 16.78 -2.09
N SER A 31 -4.09 16.17 -3.25
CA SER A 31 -3.12 15.28 -3.91
C SER A 31 -1.80 15.97 -4.21
N SER A 32 -1.83 17.16 -4.80
CA SER A 32 -0.61 17.92 -5.12
C SER A 32 0.19 18.31 -3.87
N SER A 33 -0.49 18.77 -2.81
CA SER A 33 0.18 19.14 -1.56
C SER A 33 0.75 17.94 -0.82
N ALA A 34 0.05 16.80 -0.87
CA ALA A 34 0.48 15.57 -0.20
C ALA A 34 1.64 14.89 -0.93
N GLU A 35 1.61 14.89 -2.26
CA GLU A 35 2.71 14.39 -3.09
C GLU A 35 3.97 15.22 -2.91
N GLN A 36 3.86 16.55 -2.91
CA GLN A 36 4.98 17.45 -2.63
C GLN A 36 5.61 17.18 -1.25
N GLN A 37 4.77 16.91 -0.24
CA GLN A 37 5.25 16.64 1.10
C GLN A 37 5.85 15.23 1.25
N ALA A 38 5.33 14.25 0.51
CA ALA A 38 5.93 12.92 0.41
C ALA A 38 7.29 12.97 -0.26
N LEU A 39 7.45 13.79 -1.32
CA LEU A 39 8.73 14.00 -1.97
C LEU A 39 9.73 14.69 -1.03
N ARG A 40 9.32 15.78 -0.36
CA ARG A 40 10.16 16.44 0.66
C ARG A 40 10.57 15.51 1.79
N LEU A 41 9.68 14.61 2.21
CA LEU A 41 10.02 13.59 3.20
C LEU A 41 11.10 12.65 2.69
N ALA A 42 10.99 12.17 1.44
CA ALA A 42 11.99 11.29 0.84
C ALA A 42 13.36 11.97 0.70
N GLU A 43 13.38 13.23 0.25
CA GLU A 43 14.62 14.03 0.16
C GLU A 43 15.24 14.27 1.53
N ALA A 44 14.46 14.71 2.52
CA ALA A 44 14.97 14.91 3.88
C ALA A 44 15.55 13.63 4.49
N ILE A 45 14.95 12.46 4.23
CA ILE A 45 15.49 11.17 4.68
C ILE A 45 16.80 10.84 3.95
N ARG A 46 16.91 11.12 2.65
CA ARG A 46 18.12 10.88 1.85
C ARG A 46 19.27 11.79 2.26
N ASP A 47 18.98 13.08 2.48
CA ASP A 47 19.95 14.11 2.83
C ASP A 47 20.29 14.12 4.33
N GLY A 48 19.56 13.35 5.16
CA GLY A 48 19.80 13.20 6.60
C GLY A 48 19.22 14.33 7.46
N GLU A 49 18.31 15.13 6.92
CA GLU A 49 17.66 16.24 7.62
C GLU A 49 16.50 15.76 8.52
N GLU A 50 16.86 15.26 9.71
CA GLU A 50 15.92 14.64 10.67
C GLU A 50 14.73 15.55 11.04
N GLU A 51 14.96 16.84 11.30
CA GLU A 51 13.91 17.79 11.69
C GLU A 51 12.88 18.01 10.58
N ILE A 52 13.33 18.06 9.33
CA ILE A 52 12.45 18.24 8.17
C ILE A 52 11.69 16.95 7.87
N ALA A 53 12.37 15.80 7.95
CA ALA A 53 11.73 14.50 7.80
C ALA A 53 10.63 14.29 8.85
N GLN A 54 10.91 14.60 10.12
CA GLN A 54 9.93 14.48 11.20
C GLN A 54 8.70 15.37 10.95
N ARG A 55 8.90 16.64 10.61
CA ARG A 55 7.79 17.57 10.32
C ARG A 55 6.95 17.13 9.13
N CYS A 56 7.58 16.64 8.07
CA CYS A 56 6.88 16.15 6.88
C CYS A 56 6.08 14.87 7.21
N ALA A 57 6.67 13.95 7.98
CA ALA A 57 6.01 12.73 8.42
C ALA A 57 4.79 13.00 9.32
N ILE A 58 4.92 13.91 10.29
CA ILE A 58 3.80 14.31 11.17
C ILE A 58 2.65 14.88 10.34
N TRP A 59 2.96 15.78 9.41
CA TRP A 59 1.94 16.41 8.56
C TRP A 59 1.19 15.39 7.70
N LEU A 60 1.90 14.39 7.15
CA LEU A 60 1.30 13.30 6.37
C LEU A 60 0.44 12.38 7.25
N ALA A 61 0.91 12.10 8.48
CA ALA A 61 0.21 11.26 9.45
C ALA A 61 -1.08 11.91 9.96
N GLU A 62 -1.07 13.21 10.28
CA GLU A 62 -2.26 13.96 10.72
C GLU A 62 -3.38 13.92 9.68
N ARG A 63 -3.02 13.96 8.41
CA ARG A 63 -3.95 13.91 7.28
C ARG A 63 -4.34 12.50 6.85
N ARG A 64 -3.78 11.46 7.51
CA ARG A 64 -3.99 10.03 7.19
C ARG A 64 -3.84 9.73 5.70
N VAL A 65 -2.85 10.34 5.06
CA VAL A 65 -2.61 10.13 3.63
C VAL A 65 -2.07 8.72 3.43
N PRO A 66 -2.69 7.90 2.56
CA PRO A 66 -2.11 6.60 2.19
C PRO A 66 -0.83 6.85 1.40
N VAL A 67 0.32 6.50 1.99
CA VAL A 67 1.64 6.64 1.38
C VAL A 67 2.27 5.26 1.17
N LYS A 68 2.95 5.07 0.04
CA LYS A 68 3.72 3.86 -0.25
C LYS A 68 5.19 4.16 -0.03
N VAL A 69 5.75 3.64 1.06
CA VAL A 69 7.19 3.75 1.35
C VAL A 69 7.89 2.52 0.80
N GLN A 70 8.83 2.73 -0.12
CA GLN A 70 9.69 1.69 -0.69
C GLN A 70 11.13 2.16 -0.62
N LEU A 71 12.04 1.22 -0.38
CA LEU A 71 13.47 1.46 -0.53
C LEU A 71 13.80 1.56 -2.03
N GLU A 72 14.82 2.36 -2.35
CA GLU A 72 15.34 2.45 -3.70
C GLU A 72 15.78 1.06 -4.18
N PRO A 73 15.52 0.69 -5.45
CA PRO A 73 15.87 -0.62 -5.98
C PRO A 73 17.38 -0.88 -5.99
N ASP A 74 18.20 0.19 -5.96
CA ASP A 74 19.67 0.12 -5.87
C ASP A 74 20.16 -0.45 -4.52
N ALA A 75 19.31 -0.42 -3.49
CA ALA A 75 19.60 -1.10 -2.21
C ALA A 75 19.55 -2.63 -2.34
N TYR A 76 19.02 -3.15 -3.44
CA TYR A 76 18.88 -4.56 -3.73
C TYR A 76 19.78 -4.97 -4.91
N PRO A 77 20.22 -6.23 -4.97
CA PRO A 77 20.90 -6.73 -6.16
C PRO A 77 20.00 -6.58 -7.39
N GLU A 78 20.50 -5.95 -8.46
CA GLU A 78 19.76 -5.75 -9.72
C GLU A 78 19.44 -7.05 -10.48
N HIS A 79 20.03 -8.17 -10.06
CA HIS A 79 19.84 -9.47 -10.72
C HIS A 79 18.73 -10.29 -10.06
N ASP A 80 18.01 -11.02 -10.91
CA ASP A 80 17.03 -12.00 -10.45
C ASP A 80 17.71 -13.12 -9.67
N ILE A 81 17.08 -13.52 -8.56
CA ILE A 81 17.49 -14.66 -7.76
C ILE A 81 16.57 -15.87 -8.00
N ARG A 82 17.11 -17.08 -7.83
CA ARG A 82 16.32 -18.32 -7.82
C ARG A 82 15.95 -18.64 -6.38
N LEU A 83 14.68 -18.43 -6.04
CA LEU A 83 14.11 -18.75 -4.74
C LEU A 83 13.61 -20.20 -4.73
N TRP A 84 14.14 -21.01 -3.81
CA TRP A 84 13.64 -22.36 -3.56
C TRP A 84 12.44 -22.28 -2.62
N VAL A 85 11.28 -22.78 -3.08
CA VAL A 85 10.01 -22.68 -2.36
C VAL A 85 9.42 -24.07 -2.19
N GLY A 86 9.20 -24.48 -0.95
CA GLY A 86 8.37 -25.65 -0.64
C GLY A 86 6.90 -25.28 -0.73
N VAL A 87 6.18 -25.90 -1.67
CA VAL A 87 4.72 -25.76 -1.76
C VAL A 87 4.09 -26.90 -0.98
N GLU A 88 3.35 -26.56 0.06
CA GLU A 88 2.59 -27.52 0.87
C GLU A 88 1.10 -27.35 0.59
N ASP A 89 0.40 -28.48 0.46
CA ASP A 89 -1.05 -28.50 0.32
C ASP A 89 -1.74 -29.08 1.57
N ALA A 90 -3.08 -29.05 1.58
CA ALA A 90 -3.90 -29.62 2.64
C ALA A 90 -3.66 -31.13 2.88
N GLN A 91 -3.09 -31.86 1.92
CA GLN A 91 -2.66 -33.26 2.05
C GLN A 91 -1.27 -33.42 2.71
N MET A 92 -0.65 -32.34 3.20
CA MET A 92 0.67 -32.33 3.85
C MET A 92 1.79 -32.88 2.96
N VAL A 93 1.66 -32.73 1.65
CA VAL A 93 2.72 -33.07 0.68
C VAL A 93 3.49 -31.81 0.33
N THR A 94 4.80 -31.80 0.61
CA THR A 94 5.69 -30.70 0.23
C THR A 94 6.34 -30.98 -1.13
N THR A 95 6.05 -30.14 -2.12
CA THR A 95 6.71 -30.19 -3.43
C THR A 95 7.60 -28.96 -3.62
N PRO A 96 8.93 -29.11 -3.80
CA PRO A 96 9.81 -27.98 -4.01
C PRO A 96 9.72 -27.45 -5.44
N ILE A 97 9.64 -26.12 -5.58
CA ILE A 97 9.73 -25.40 -6.85
C ILE A 97 10.83 -24.34 -6.79
N PHE A 98 11.27 -23.87 -7.96
CA PHE A 98 12.16 -22.73 -8.07
C PHE A 98 11.44 -21.57 -8.74
N LEU A 99 11.41 -20.41 -8.07
CA LEU A 99 10.85 -19.17 -8.60
C LEU A 99 11.97 -18.18 -8.91
N LYS A 100 11.87 -17.51 -10.05
CA LYS A 100 12.77 -16.43 -10.44
C LYS A 100 12.15 -15.12 -9.95
N VAL A 101 12.77 -14.46 -8.98
CA VAL A 101 12.21 -13.28 -8.31
C VAL A 101 13.28 -12.19 -8.18
N GLN A 102 12.85 -10.93 -8.16
CA GLN A 102 13.75 -9.83 -7.79
C GLN A 102 13.67 -9.59 -6.27
N PRO A 103 14.81 -9.39 -5.58
CA PRO A 103 14.82 -9.18 -4.12
C PRO A 103 14.02 -7.94 -3.67
N SER A 104 13.80 -6.98 -4.56
CA SER A 104 13.00 -5.77 -4.31
C SER A 104 11.49 -6.00 -4.43
N MET A 105 11.03 -7.17 -4.91
CA MET A 105 9.60 -7.47 -5.03
C MET A 105 8.92 -7.60 -3.66
N THR A 106 7.73 -7.00 -3.54
CA THR A 106 6.89 -7.14 -2.35
C THR A 106 6.20 -8.51 -2.33
N MET A 107 5.75 -8.95 -1.14
CA MET A 107 4.96 -10.18 -1.02
C MET A 107 3.66 -10.15 -1.85
N ALA A 108 3.06 -8.95 -2.01
CA ALA A 108 1.89 -8.78 -2.85
C ALA A 108 2.21 -9.01 -4.33
N SER A 109 3.35 -8.47 -4.81
CA SER A 109 3.84 -8.70 -6.17
C SER A 109 4.22 -10.17 -6.39
N LEU A 110 4.84 -10.81 -5.39
CA LEU A 110 5.17 -12.23 -5.46
C LEU A 110 3.91 -13.10 -5.54
N LYS A 111 2.85 -12.74 -4.82
CA LYS A 111 1.56 -13.42 -4.86
C LYS A 111 0.84 -13.27 -6.21
N ASP A 112 1.00 -12.14 -6.89
CA ASP A 112 0.40 -11.92 -8.22
C ASP A 112 1.08 -12.77 -9.32
N MET A 113 2.35 -13.16 -9.09
CA MET A 113 3.11 -14.03 -10.01
C MET A 113 2.74 -15.51 -9.94
N VAL A 114 2.04 -15.95 -8.89
CA VAL A 114 1.71 -17.36 -8.61
C VAL A 114 0.21 -17.61 -8.70
#